data_AF-A0A952EAW0-F1
#
_entry.id   AF-A0A952EAW0-F1
#
_cell.length_a   1.000
_cell.length_b   1.000
_cell.length_c   1.000
_cell.angle_alpha   90.00
_cell.angle_beta   90.00
_cell.angle_gamma   90.00
#
_symmetry.space_group_name_H-M   'P 1'
#
loop_
_entity.id
_entity.type
_entity.pdbx_description
1 polymer ?
#
loop_
_entity_poly.entity_id
_entity_poly.type
_entity_poly.pdbx_seq_one_letter_code
_entity_poly.pdbx_strand_id
1 'polypeptide(L)'
;MEFFGKTTSKTTANRMIDCMGSPTDTDQSQHHASDLPLTARDFPSFYNSLLGLRFPIDVAQVLELRFILNHAADMFVRRHTAIDDDRQFRDAVKAAIDSFGIKNDRHRDRLVGILTMIRDLHTAHLVNSKVAELKLRSALAEIRAARLQAIRHGLYSLIATIFAGLTWLGVGDPGWTIKLLTLGLAYMTWEAFHSIPALDREPEVLVPALNEVLRIRIESVNWKRLIHKLALLLGHKQISGVTVFPLDSHTTAAETSALYH
;
A
#
# COMPACT_ATOMS: atom_id res chain seq x y z
N MET A 1 -25.60 -29.61 -28.90
CA MET A 1 -26.01 -29.96 -27.53
C MET A 1 -24.78 -30.55 -26.85
N GLU A 2 -23.94 -29.68 -26.29
CA GLU A 2 -22.87 -30.06 -25.37
C GLU A 2 -22.90 -29.00 -24.26
N PHE A 3 -23.30 -29.45 -23.08
CA PHE A 3 -23.41 -28.68 -21.86
C PHE A 3 -21.99 -28.37 -21.36
N PHE A 4 -21.56 -27.12 -21.49
CA PHE A 4 -20.36 -26.65 -20.80
C PHE A 4 -20.65 -26.50 -19.31
N GLY A 5 -20.27 -27.53 -18.55
CA GLY A 5 -20.12 -27.45 -17.10
C GLY A 5 -18.97 -26.50 -16.75
N LYS A 6 -19.28 -25.22 -16.50
CA LYS A 6 -18.43 -24.34 -15.71
C LYS A 6 -18.86 -24.46 -14.26
N THR A 7 -18.18 -25.33 -13.53
CA THR A 7 -18.23 -25.37 -12.08
C THR A 7 -17.71 -24.05 -11.51
N THR A 8 -18.51 -23.54 -10.59
CA THR A 8 -18.36 -22.28 -9.88
C THR A 8 -17.10 -22.26 -9.04
N SER A 9 -16.14 -21.39 -9.40
CA SER A 9 -15.12 -20.90 -8.48
C SER A 9 -15.76 -19.98 -7.44
N LYS A 10 -16.39 -20.56 -6.42
CA LYS A 10 -16.98 -19.83 -5.27
C LYS A 10 -16.26 -20.11 -3.94
N THR A 11 -15.11 -20.80 -3.96
CA THR A 11 -14.43 -21.27 -2.74
C THR A 11 -13.03 -20.68 -2.58
N THR A 12 -12.83 -19.40 -2.87
CA THR A 12 -11.58 -18.70 -2.51
C THR A 12 -11.76 -17.21 -2.16
N ALA A 13 -12.98 -16.80 -1.80
CA ALA A 13 -13.26 -15.42 -1.39
C ALA A 13 -13.60 -15.27 0.11
N ASN A 14 -13.76 -16.37 0.85
CA ASN A 14 -14.33 -16.35 2.21
C ASN A 14 -13.29 -16.54 3.33
N ARG A 15 -12.03 -16.15 3.12
CA ARG A 15 -10.97 -16.27 4.14
C ARG A 15 -10.11 -15.02 4.28
N MET A 16 -10.67 -13.85 4.02
CA MET A 16 -9.98 -12.56 4.14
C MET A 16 -10.87 -11.44 4.69
N ILE A 17 -11.84 -11.79 5.54
CA ILE A 17 -12.69 -10.83 6.25
C ILE A 17 -12.82 -11.34 7.70
N ASP A 18 -11.74 -11.30 8.46
CA ASP A 18 -11.75 -11.58 9.91
C ASP A 18 -10.68 -10.76 10.66
N CYS A 19 -10.32 -9.58 10.13
CA CYS A 19 -9.44 -8.62 10.80
C CYS A 19 -10.04 -7.21 10.75
N MET A 20 -11.26 -7.03 11.28
CA MET A 20 -11.77 -5.70 11.61
C MET A 20 -12.51 -5.77 12.94
N GLY A 21 -11.73 -5.64 14.02
CA GLY A 21 -12.23 -5.28 15.35
C GLY A 21 -12.44 -3.76 15.43
N SER A 22 -13.62 -3.39 15.93
CA SER A 22 -14.18 -2.04 16.10
C SER A 22 -13.32 -1.11 16.98
N PRO A 23 -13.42 0.23 16.82
CA PRO A 23 -12.65 1.20 17.58
C PRO A 23 -13.36 1.63 18.86
N THR A 24 -12.69 1.53 20.00
CA THR A 24 -12.98 2.35 21.19
C THR A 24 -11.71 2.56 21.99
N ASP A 25 -11.52 3.83 22.34
CA ASP A 25 -10.79 4.38 23.47
C ASP A 25 -9.47 5.10 23.20
N THR A 26 -9.51 6.34 23.70
CA THR A 26 -8.55 7.43 23.59
C THR A 26 -7.65 7.29 24.80
N ASP A 27 -6.39 6.86 24.62
CA ASP A 27 -5.24 7.42 25.34
C ASP A 27 -3.91 6.77 24.93
N GLN A 28 -2.86 7.60 24.93
CA GLN A 28 -1.43 7.26 24.80
C GLN A 28 -0.91 6.89 23.40
N SER A 29 -0.59 7.95 22.65
CA SER A 29 0.38 7.95 21.55
C SER A 29 1.81 7.68 22.03
N GLN A 30 2.07 6.52 22.64
CA GLN A 30 3.39 5.90 22.62
C GLN A 30 3.40 4.95 21.41
N HIS A 31 3.82 5.48 20.26
CA HIS A 31 4.18 4.63 19.15
C HIS A 31 5.36 3.75 19.58
N HIS A 32 5.09 2.52 20.03
CA HIS A 32 6.12 1.50 20.16
C HIS A 32 6.78 1.34 18.78
N ALA A 33 8.07 1.69 18.70
CA ALA A 33 8.87 1.57 17.48
C ALA A 33 9.05 0.10 17.02
N SER A 34 8.56 -0.84 17.84
CA SER A 34 8.71 -2.28 17.76
C SER A 34 7.93 -2.94 16.60
N ASP A 35 6.90 -2.29 16.07
CA ASP A 35 6.01 -2.86 15.03
C ASP A 35 6.26 -2.32 13.62
N LEU A 36 7.47 -1.83 13.32
CA LEU A 36 7.82 -1.38 11.96
C LEU A 36 8.59 -2.45 11.18
N PRO A 37 7.90 -3.38 10.50
CA PRO A 37 8.56 -4.28 9.57
C PRO A 37 9.23 -3.46 8.46
N LEU A 38 10.55 -3.56 8.33
CA LEU A 38 11.31 -2.98 7.22
C LEU A 38 11.07 -3.79 5.94
N THR A 39 9.85 -3.72 5.42
CA THR A 39 9.46 -4.31 4.14
C THR A 39 9.09 -3.21 3.15
N ALA A 40 9.11 -3.54 1.86
CA ALA A 40 8.68 -2.60 0.81
C ALA A 40 7.20 -2.19 0.93
N ARG A 41 6.38 -2.97 1.67
CA ARG A 41 4.95 -2.69 1.89
C ARG A 41 4.76 -1.61 2.94
N ASP A 42 5.52 -1.70 4.03
CA ASP A 42 5.42 -0.82 5.21
C ASP A 42 6.44 0.33 5.17
N PHE A 43 7.13 0.49 4.04
CA PHE A 43 8.03 1.63 3.81
C PHE A 43 7.38 3.00 4.10
N PRO A 44 6.10 3.26 3.73
CA PRO A 44 5.50 4.58 3.97
C PRO A 44 5.28 4.91 5.44
N SER A 45 4.85 3.94 6.25
CA SER A 45 4.74 4.13 7.70
C SER A 45 6.12 4.34 8.31
N PHE A 46 7.12 3.55 7.91
CA PHE A 46 8.51 3.72 8.34
C PHE A 46 9.08 5.09 8.00
N TYR A 47 8.91 5.53 6.77
CA TYR A 47 9.41 6.82 6.30
C TYR A 47 8.75 7.99 7.03
N ASN A 48 7.43 7.95 7.21
CA ASN A 48 6.69 9.00 7.91
C ASN A 48 7.00 9.02 9.40
N SER A 49 7.16 7.87 10.07
CA SER A 49 7.60 7.80 11.46
C SER A 49 9.00 8.40 11.61
N LEU A 50 9.94 8.01 10.75
CA LEU A 50 11.31 8.53 10.77
C LEU A 50 11.34 10.06 10.52
N LEU A 51 10.56 10.56 9.57
CA LEU A 51 10.42 12.00 9.31
C LEU A 51 9.57 12.75 10.34
N GLY A 52 8.74 12.05 11.11
CA GLY A 52 7.91 12.58 12.19
C GLY A 52 8.66 12.77 13.51
N LEU A 53 9.75 12.03 13.74
CA LEU A 53 10.55 12.12 14.97
C LEU A 53 10.93 13.58 15.31
N ARG A 54 10.46 14.06 16.46
CA ARG A 54 10.82 15.36 17.04
C ARG A 54 11.83 15.11 18.14
N PHE A 55 12.94 15.85 18.11
CA PHE A 55 13.94 15.80 19.18
C PHE A 55 13.56 16.82 20.27
N PRO A 56 13.77 16.50 21.56
CA PRO A 56 14.43 15.32 22.13
C PRO A 56 13.58 14.03 22.10
N ILE A 57 14.23 12.87 21.96
CA ILE A 57 13.59 11.53 21.93
C ILE A 57 14.14 10.72 23.09
N ASP A 58 13.30 9.87 23.70
CA ASP A 58 13.72 8.93 24.73
C ASP A 58 14.86 8.00 24.22
N VAL A 59 15.84 7.76 25.09
CA VAL A 59 17.04 6.96 24.82
C VAL A 59 16.68 5.52 24.47
N ALA A 60 15.67 4.94 25.13
CA ALA A 60 15.25 3.57 24.87
C ALA A 60 14.78 3.40 23.41
N GLN A 61 13.91 4.31 22.95
CA GLN A 61 13.41 4.32 21.57
C GLN A 61 14.54 4.53 20.53
N VAL A 62 15.54 5.35 20.85
CA VAL A 62 16.68 5.60 19.96
C VAL A 62 17.58 4.37 19.86
N LEU A 63 17.88 3.71 20.98
CA LEU A 63 18.71 2.50 21.01
C LEU A 63 18.01 1.35 20.27
N GLU A 64 16.70 1.20 20.45
CA GLU A 64 15.89 0.24 19.73
C GLU A 64 15.88 0.51 18.23
N LEU A 65 15.56 1.74 17.79
CA LEU A 65 15.54 2.06 16.37
C LEU A 65 16.92 1.94 15.74
N ARG A 66 17.98 2.30 16.48
CA ARG A 66 19.36 2.08 16.06
C ARG A 66 19.67 0.59 15.91
N PHE A 67 19.23 -0.24 16.85
CA PHE A 67 19.42 -1.69 16.78
C PHE A 67 18.70 -2.28 15.55
N ILE A 68 17.41 -1.99 15.39
CA ILE A 68 16.59 -2.46 14.25
C ILE A 68 17.21 -2.03 12.93
N LEU A 69 17.60 -0.75 12.80
CA LEU A 69 18.15 -0.21 11.57
C LEU A 69 19.50 -0.83 11.22
N ASN A 70 20.35 -1.07 12.22
CA ASN A 70 21.63 -1.74 12.01
C ASN A 70 21.43 -3.20 11.63
N HIS A 71 20.58 -3.91 12.37
CA HIS A 71 20.29 -5.31 12.10
C HIS A 71 19.68 -5.51 10.71
N ALA A 72 18.72 -4.66 10.33
CA ALA A 72 18.11 -4.68 9.00
C ALA A 72 19.14 -4.37 7.91
N ALA A 73 20.02 -3.39 8.10
CA ALA A 73 21.06 -3.07 7.13
C ALA A 73 22.09 -4.20 6.97
N ASP A 74 22.37 -4.97 8.02
CA ASP A 74 23.26 -6.15 7.96
C ASP A 74 22.61 -7.34 7.27
N MET A 75 21.31 -7.56 7.51
CA MET A 75 20.54 -8.65 6.92
C MET A 75 20.09 -8.36 5.48
N PHE A 76 20.15 -7.10 5.04
CA PHE A 76 19.66 -6.70 3.73
C PHE A 76 20.60 -7.15 2.61
N VAL A 77 20.15 -8.17 1.86
CA VAL A 77 20.81 -8.58 0.62
C VAL A 77 20.52 -7.53 -0.46
N ARG A 78 21.57 -6.80 -0.86
CA ARG A 78 21.46 -5.75 -1.87
C ARG A 78 20.91 -6.30 -3.18
N ARG A 79 19.90 -5.63 -3.73
CA ARG A 79 19.41 -5.93 -5.07
C ARG A 79 20.36 -5.25 -6.06
N HIS A 80 20.95 -6.01 -6.98
CA HIS A 80 21.88 -5.50 -7.97
C HIS A 80 21.13 -4.55 -8.93
N THR A 81 21.11 -3.26 -8.61
CA THR A 81 20.74 -2.20 -9.56
C THR A 81 21.84 -2.07 -10.61
N ALA A 82 21.53 -1.45 -11.75
CA ALA A 82 22.54 -1.17 -12.77
C ALA A 82 23.78 -0.52 -12.13
N ILE A 83 24.96 -1.07 -12.43
CA ILE A 83 26.23 -0.77 -11.73
C ILE A 83 26.54 0.74 -11.70
N ASP A 84 26.15 1.46 -12.76
CA ASP A 84 26.43 2.88 -12.92
C ASP A 84 25.54 3.79 -12.05
N ASP A 85 24.26 3.47 -11.90
CA ASP A 85 23.32 4.25 -11.06
C ASP A 85 23.64 4.09 -9.57
N ASP A 86 24.07 2.88 -9.16
CA ASP A 86 24.47 2.65 -7.77
C ASP A 86 25.68 3.48 -7.38
N ARG A 87 26.67 3.60 -8.28
CA ARG A 87 27.89 4.37 -8.04
C ARG A 87 27.60 5.86 -7.93
N GLN A 88 26.83 6.43 -8.87
CA GLN A 88 26.47 7.85 -8.85
C GLN A 88 25.71 8.23 -7.58
N PHE A 89 24.75 7.39 -7.17
CA PHE A 89 24.01 7.60 -5.92
C PHE A 89 24.93 7.55 -4.70
N ARG A 90 25.81 6.55 -4.62
CA ARG A 90 26.77 6.42 -3.51
C ARG A 90 27.67 7.64 -3.40
N ASP A 91 28.20 8.12 -4.51
CA ASP A 91 29.08 9.27 -4.54
C ASP A 91 28.33 10.56 -4.14
N ALA A 92 27.09 10.73 -4.61
CA ALA A 92 26.22 11.84 -4.21
C ALA A 92 25.87 11.80 -2.70
N VAL A 93 25.53 10.62 -2.17
CA VAL A 93 25.23 10.44 -0.75
C VAL A 93 26.48 10.68 0.10
N LYS A 94 27.64 10.18 -0.32
CA LYS A 94 28.93 10.43 0.35
C LYS A 94 29.22 11.92 0.42
N ALA A 95 29.11 12.65 -0.69
CA ALA A 95 29.30 14.10 -0.71
C ALA A 95 28.32 14.83 0.21
N ALA A 96 27.05 14.38 0.25
CA ALA A 96 26.05 14.94 1.17
C ALA A 96 26.40 14.66 2.64
N ILE A 97 26.85 13.45 2.98
CA ILE A 97 27.29 13.09 4.35
C ILE A 97 28.48 13.93 4.78
N ASP A 98 29.45 14.14 3.87
CA ASP A 98 30.64 14.95 4.14
C ASP A 98 30.25 16.40 4.48
N SER A 99 29.25 16.95 3.79
CA SER A 99 28.71 18.29 4.07
C SER A 99 28.12 18.44 5.48
N PHE A 100 27.74 17.34 6.13
CA PHE A 100 27.22 17.34 7.49
C PHE A 100 28.31 17.24 8.58
N GLY A 101 29.58 17.08 8.19
CA GLY A 101 30.73 17.11 9.11
C GLY A 101 31.03 15.78 9.82
N ILE A 102 30.59 14.64 9.30
CA ILE A 102 30.89 13.32 9.87
C ILE A 102 32.33 12.93 9.50
N LYS A 103 33.24 12.95 10.48
CA LYS A 103 34.69 12.74 10.26
C LYS A 103 35.14 11.27 10.26
N ASN A 104 34.32 10.36 10.79
CA ASN A 104 34.71 8.95 10.95
C ASN A 104 34.27 8.13 9.72
N ASP A 105 35.23 7.55 9.00
CA ASP A 105 35.00 6.74 7.80
C ASP A 105 34.07 5.56 8.06
N ARG A 106 34.17 4.91 9.23
CA ARG A 106 33.30 3.78 9.57
C ARG A 106 31.84 4.21 9.73
N HIS A 107 31.60 5.40 10.26
CA HIS A 107 30.24 5.95 10.40
C HIS A 107 29.68 6.39 9.05
N ARG A 108 30.53 6.94 8.18
CA ARG A 108 30.18 7.30 6.81
C ARG A 108 29.75 6.08 6.01
N ASP A 109 30.56 5.02 6.00
CA ASP A 109 30.25 3.80 5.27
C ASP A 109 28.99 3.11 5.79
N ARG A 110 28.77 3.13 7.11
CA ARG A 110 27.56 2.58 7.71
C ARG A 110 26.31 3.35 7.30
N LEU A 111 26.37 4.68 7.33
CA LEU A 111 25.27 5.54 6.93
C LEU A 111 24.96 5.40 5.44
N VAL A 112 25.99 5.27 4.59
CA VAL A 112 25.82 4.94 3.16
C VAL A 112 25.12 3.59 3.00
N GLY A 113 25.49 2.57 3.78
CA GLY A 113 24.84 1.25 3.74
C GLY A 113 23.34 1.33 4.04
N ILE A 114 22.98 2.02 5.12
CA ILE A 114 21.59 2.23 5.53
C ILE A 114 20.80 3.03 4.48
N LEU A 115 21.38 4.11 3.95
CA LEU A 115 20.72 4.94 2.93
C LEU A 115 20.53 4.18 1.61
N THR A 116 21.47 3.29 1.27
CA THR A 116 21.33 2.38 0.12
C THR A 116 20.15 1.44 0.34
N MET A 117 20.05 0.82 1.53
CA MET A 117 18.91 -0.04 1.88
C MET A 117 17.58 0.72 1.77
N ILE A 118 17.50 1.94 2.29
CA ILE A 118 16.29 2.78 2.22
C ILE A 118 15.94 3.11 0.76
N ARG A 119 16.93 3.41 -0.09
CA ARG A 119 16.71 3.60 -1.53
C ARG A 119 16.16 2.33 -2.19
N ASP A 120 16.72 1.18 -1.89
CA ASP A 120 16.27 -0.08 -2.49
C ASP A 120 14.85 -0.45 -2.01
N LEU A 121 14.51 -0.16 -0.75
CA LEU A 121 13.15 -0.28 -0.22
C LEU A 121 12.18 0.70 -0.89
N HIS A 122 12.59 1.95 -1.10
CA HIS A 122 11.78 2.97 -1.77
C HIS A 122 11.51 2.61 -3.23
N THR A 123 12.54 2.16 -3.96
CA THR A 123 12.38 1.71 -5.35
C THR A 123 11.48 0.48 -5.44
N ALA A 124 11.64 -0.49 -4.55
CA ALA A 124 10.74 -1.64 -4.46
C ALA A 124 9.29 -1.22 -4.15
N HIS A 125 9.10 -0.27 -3.23
CA HIS A 125 7.79 0.29 -2.92
C HIS A 125 7.15 0.98 -4.14
N LEU A 126 7.91 1.78 -4.89
CA LEU A 126 7.43 2.43 -6.12
C LEU A 126 7.02 1.42 -7.19
N VAL A 127 7.84 0.39 -7.42
CA VAL A 127 7.51 -0.67 -8.39
C VAL A 127 6.25 -1.41 -7.96
N ASN A 128 6.17 -1.83 -6.70
CA ASN A 128 4.99 -2.52 -6.18
C ASN A 128 3.73 -1.66 -6.25
N SER A 129 3.84 -0.37 -5.95
CA SER A 129 2.73 0.59 -6.04
C SER A 129 2.25 0.79 -7.48
N LYS A 130 3.18 0.83 -8.45
CA LYS A 130 2.84 0.91 -9.88
C LYS A 130 2.17 -0.38 -10.37
N VAL A 131 2.67 -1.54 -9.98
CA VAL A 131 2.06 -2.84 -10.34
C VAL A 131 0.65 -2.95 -9.76
N ALA A 132 0.46 -2.56 -8.50
CA ALA A 132 -0.86 -2.54 -7.86
C ALA A 132 -1.82 -1.58 -8.57
N GLU A 133 -1.37 -0.37 -8.90
CA GLU A 133 -2.14 0.61 -9.68
C GLU A 133 -2.55 0.04 -11.04
N LEU A 134 -1.61 -0.55 -11.79
CA LEU A 134 -1.89 -1.14 -13.10
C LEU A 134 -2.91 -2.26 -13.01
N LYS A 135 -2.79 -3.15 -12.01
CA LYS A 135 -3.74 -4.24 -11.77
C LYS A 135 -5.14 -3.74 -11.44
N LEU A 136 -5.25 -2.68 -10.63
CA LEU A 136 -6.55 -2.08 -10.29
C LEU A 136 -7.16 -1.36 -11.49
N ARG A 137 -6.35 -0.63 -12.27
CA ARG A 137 -6.80 0.03 -13.50
C ARG A 137 -7.23 -0.96 -14.58
N SER A 138 -6.51 -2.07 -14.74
CA SER A 138 -6.89 -3.12 -15.70
C SER A 138 -8.22 -3.77 -15.29
N ALA A 139 -8.39 -4.09 -14.00
CA ALA A 139 -9.66 -4.64 -13.50
C ALA A 139 -10.84 -3.66 -13.71
N LEU A 140 -10.65 -2.36 -13.45
CA LEU A 140 -11.67 -1.34 -13.77
C LEU A 140 -11.98 -1.24 -15.27
N ALA A 141 -10.97 -1.38 -16.13
CA ALA A 141 -11.17 -1.38 -17.58
C ALA A 141 -11.93 -2.62 -18.06
N GLU A 142 -11.64 -3.80 -17.49
CA GLU A 142 -12.35 -5.04 -17.75
C GLU A 142 -13.82 -4.94 -17.34
N ILE A 143 -14.12 -4.40 -16.15
CA ILE A 143 -15.49 -4.17 -15.69
C ILE A 143 -16.25 -3.23 -16.64
N ARG A 144 -15.62 -2.13 -17.08
CA ARG A 144 -16.24 -1.20 -18.04
C ARG A 144 -16.52 -1.87 -19.39
N ALA A 145 -15.59 -2.70 -19.87
CA ALA A 145 -15.78 -3.45 -21.11
C ALA A 145 -16.91 -4.48 -20.98
N ALA A 146 -16.96 -5.23 -19.88
CA ALA A 146 -18.01 -6.19 -19.58
C ALA A 146 -19.38 -5.52 -19.48
N ARG A 147 -19.46 -4.34 -18.84
CA ARG A 147 -20.69 -3.54 -18.74
C ARG A 147 -21.18 -3.10 -20.11
N LEU A 148 -20.31 -2.59 -20.96
CA LEU A 148 -20.66 -2.16 -22.30
C LEU A 148 -21.14 -3.33 -23.16
N GLN A 149 -20.49 -4.50 -23.01
CA GLN A 149 -20.90 -5.73 -23.68
C GLN A 149 -22.28 -6.24 -23.19
N ALA A 150 -22.52 -6.23 -21.88
CA ALA A 150 -23.80 -6.61 -21.29
C ALA A 150 -24.94 -5.68 -21.74
N ILE A 151 -24.71 -4.36 -21.76
CA ILE A 151 -25.68 -3.37 -22.26
C ILE A 151 -25.98 -3.62 -23.74
N ARG A 152 -24.95 -3.87 -24.57
CA ARG A 152 -25.13 -4.12 -26.00
C ARG A 152 -25.97 -5.39 -26.25
N HIS A 153 -25.67 -6.47 -25.55
CA HIS A 153 -26.45 -7.72 -25.63
C HIS A 153 -27.87 -7.56 -25.08
N GLY A 154 -28.02 -6.84 -23.97
CA GLY A 154 -29.32 -6.46 -23.41
C GLY A 154 -30.17 -5.67 -24.42
N LEU A 155 -29.60 -4.67 -25.08
CA LEU A 155 -30.28 -3.87 -26.09
C LEU A 155 -30.70 -4.72 -27.30
N TYR A 156 -29.81 -5.57 -27.82
CA TYR A 156 -30.15 -6.46 -28.94
C TYR A 156 -31.26 -7.45 -28.58
N SER A 157 -31.19 -8.06 -27.40
CA SER A 157 -32.25 -8.97 -26.92
C SER A 157 -33.59 -8.25 -26.72
N LEU A 158 -33.58 -7.01 -26.20
CA LEU A 158 -34.79 -6.21 -26.01
C LEU A 158 -35.43 -5.85 -27.36
N ILE A 159 -34.65 -5.39 -28.33
CA ILE A 159 -35.13 -5.09 -29.69
C ILE A 159 -35.72 -6.37 -30.32
N ALA A 160 -35.00 -7.49 -30.25
CA ALA A 160 -35.48 -8.77 -30.76
C ALA A 160 -36.78 -9.23 -30.08
N THR A 161 -36.93 -9.02 -28.77
CA THR A 161 -38.16 -9.32 -28.03
C THR A 161 -39.33 -8.47 -28.53
N ILE A 162 -39.13 -7.18 -28.76
CA ILE A 162 -40.17 -6.28 -29.32
C ILE A 162 -40.60 -6.76 -30.71
N PHE A 163 -39.65 -7.05 -31.60
CA PHE A 163 -39.95 -7.57 -32.94
C PHE A 163 -40.71 -8.90 -32.88
N ALA A 164 -40.30 -9.81 -32.00
CA ALA A 164 -40.98 -11.09 -31.82
C ALA A 164 -42.40 -10.93 -31.23
N GLY A 165 -42.61 -9.94 -30.35
CA GLY A 165 -43.94 -9.59 -29.85
C GLY A 165 -44.85 -8.98 -30.92
N LEU A 166 -44.31 -8.13 -31.79
CA LEU A 166 -45.06 -7.54 -32.92
C LEU A 166 -45.46 -8.60 -33.94
N THR A 167 -44.56 -9.53 -34.28
CA THR A 167 -44.90 -10.64 -35.19
C THR A 167 -45.92 -11.58 -34.57
N TRP A 168 -45.87 -11.80 -33.26
CA TRP A 168 -46.88 -12.58 -32.55
C TRP A 168 -48.29 -11.96 -32.67
N LEU A 169 -48.42 -10.64 -32.58
CA LEU A 169 -49.70 -9.93 -32.72
C LEU A 169 -50.24 -9.89 -34.16
N GLY A 170 -49.35 -9.92 -35.17
CA GLY A 170 -49.74 -9.86 -36.58
C GLY A 170 -50.23 -11.19 -37.17
N VAL A 171 -49.94 -12.33 -36.51
CA VAL A 171 -50.29 -13.66 -37.00
C VAL A 171 -51.51 -14.18 -36.24
N GLY A 172 -52.61 -14.44 -36.96
CA GLY A 172 -53.88 -14.88 -36.38
C GLY A 172 -53.83 -16.24 -35.68
N ASP A 173 -52.93 -17.13 -36.08
CA ASP A 173 -52.69 -18.42 -35.40
C ASP A 173 -51.18 -18.68 -35.24
N PRO A 174 -50.55 -18.11 -34.20
CA PRO A 174 -49.12 -18.18 -34.01
C PRO A 174 -48.70 -19.55 -33.48
N GLY A 175 -47.92 -20.26 -34.29
CA GLY A 175 -47.34 -21.55 -33.92
C GLY A 175 -46.52 -21.49 -32.62
N TRP A 176 -46.45 -22.61 -31.90
CA TRP A 176 -45.76 -22.72 -30.61
C TRP A 176 -44.29 -22.25 -30.65
N THR A 177 -43.62 -22.38 -31.79
CA THR A 177 -42.24 -21.91 -31.99
C THR A 177 -42.06 -20.43 -31.70
N ILE A 178 -43.00 -19.56 -32.11
CA ILE A 178 -42.94 -18.12 -31.88
C ILE A 178 -43.11 -17.79 -30.38
N LYS A 179 -43.94 -18.56 -29.67
CA LYS A 179 -44.16 -18.42 -28.22
C LYS A 179 -42.91 -18.83 -27.41
N LEU A 180 -42.22 -19.88 -27.81
CA LEU A 180 -40.95 -20.27 -27.15
C LEU A 180 -39.83 -19.27 -27.46
N LEU A 181 -39.76 -18.77 -28.69
CA LEU A 181 -38.75 -17.77 -29.08
C LEU A 181 -38.91 -16.47 -28.28
N THR A 182 -40.14 -15.95 -28.18
CA THR A 182 -40.45 -14.75 -27.39
C THR A 182 -40.12 -14.93 -25.91
N LEU A 183 -40.46 -16.10 -25.33
CA LEU A 183 -40.13 -16.43 -23.94
C LEU A 183 -38.61 -16.54 -23.71
N GLY A 184 -37.87 -17.17 -24.62
CA GLY A 184 -36.41 -17.29 -24.54
C GLY A 184 -35.70 -15.94 -24.66
N LEU A 185 -36.18 -15.08 -25.56
CA LEU A 185 -35.69 -13.71 -25.71
C LEU A 185 -35.97 -12.87 -24.46
N ALA A 186 -37.19 -12.95 -23.92
CA ALA A 186 -37.55 -12.27 -22.67
C ALA A 186 -36.69 -12.74 -21.49
N TYR A 187 -36.41 -14.05 -21.40
CA TYR A 187 -35.51 -14.60 -20.38
C TYR A 187 -34.07 -14.07 -20.53
N MET A 188 -33.53 -14.05 -21.75
CA MET A 188 -32.19 -13.48 -22.00
C MET A 188 -32.12 -11.99 -21.68
N THR A 189 -33.16 -11.23 -22.00
CA THR A 189 -33.26 -9.81 -21.62
C THR A 189 -33.29 -9.66 -20.11
N TRP A 190 -34.08 -10.47 -19.41
CA TRP A 190 -34.13 -10.47 -17.95
C TRP A 190 -32.76 -10.75 -17.33
N GLU A 191 -32.07 -11.81 -17.79
CA GLU A 191 -30.74 -12.17 -17.30
C GLU A 191 -29.71 -11.06 -17.55
N ALA A 192 -29.73 -10.46 -18.75
CA ALA A 192 -28.86 -9.34 -19.09
C ALA A 192 -29.08 -8.15 -18.15
N PHE A 193 -30.34 -7.74 -17.91
CA PHE A 193 -30.66 -6.65 -16.99
C PHE A 193 -30.34 -6.98 -15.53
N HIS A 194 -30.52 -8.23 -15.10
CA HIS A 194 -30.23 -8.64 -13.72
C HIS A 194 -28.72 -8.72 -13.42
N SER A 195 -27.88 -8.87 -14.45
CA SER A 195 -26.42 -8.87 -14.30
C SER A 195 -25.80 -7.48 -14.11
N ILE A 196 -26.44 -6.42 -14.62
CA ILE A 196 -25.89 -5.04 -14.60
C ILE A 196 -25.65 -4.51 -13.17
N PRO A 197 -26.59 -4.67 -12.19
CA PRO A 197 -26.37 -4.19 -10.83
C PRO A 197 -25.18 -4.85 -10.12
N ALA A 198 -24.83 -6.09 -10.49
CA ALA A 198 -23.65 -6.76 -9.93
C ALA A 198 -22.36 -6.09 -10.42
N LEU A 199 -22.30 -5.69 -11.69
CA LEU A 199 -21.16 -4.99 -12.28
C LEU A 199 -21.01 -3.56 -11.75
N ASP A 200 -22.09 -2.91 -11.31
CA ASP A 200 -22.04 -1.56 -10.73
C ASP A 200 -21.50 -1.55 -9.29
N ARG A 201 -21.52 -2.68 -8.57
CA ARG A 201 -20.98 -2.80 -7.19
C ARG A 201 -19.46 -3.00 -7.15
N GLU A 202 -18.90 -3.69 -8.12
CA GLU A 202 -17.45 -3.94 -8.19
C GLU A 202 -16.59 -2.65 -8.21
N PRO A 203 -16.91 -1.59 -8.98
CA PRO A 203 -16.12 -0.36 -8.96
C PRO A 203 -16.19 0.38 -7.61
N GLU A 204 -17.25 0.20 -6.80
CA GLU A 204 -17.35 0.79 -5.47
C GLU A 204 -16.26 0.28 -4.51
N VAL A 205 -15.73 -0.92 -4.75
CA VAL A 205 -14.64 -1.50 -3.95
C VAL A 205 -13.28 -1.18 -4.57
N LEU A 206 -13.17 -1.25 -5.91
CA LEU A 206 -11.90 -1.06 -6.60
C LEU A 206 -11.43 0.40 -6.61
N VAL A 207 -12.34 1.38 -6.68
CA VAL A 207 -11.98 2.80 -6.70
C VAL A 207 -11.35 3.26 -5.37
N PRO A 208 -11.91 2.96 -4.18
CA PRO A 208 -11.25 3.24 -2.92
C PRO A 208 -9.88 2.55 -2.79
N ALA A 209 -9.77 1.29 -3.22
CA ALA A 209 -8.50 0.57 -3.20
C ALA A 209 -7.42 1.26 -4.08
N LEU A 210 -7.81 1.77 -5.24
CA LEU A 210 -6.92 2.55 -6.11
C LEU A 210 -6.50 3.87 -5.45
N ASN A 211 -7.46 4.59 -4.86
CA ASN A 211 -7.19 5.84 -4.15
C ASN A 211 -6.25 5.60 -2.96
N GLU A 212 -6.38 4.49 -2.26
CA GLU A 212 -5.50 4.14 -1.14
C GLU A 212 -4.06 3.92 -1.61
N VAL A 213 -3.87 3.17 -2.71
CA VAL A 213 -2.54 2.95 -3.31
C VAL A 213 -1.90 4.27 -3.75
N LEU A 214 -2.69 5.20 -4.29
CA LEU A 214 -2.21 6.52 -4.68
C LEU A 214 -1.89 7.40 -3.47
N ARG A 215 -2.71 7.34 -2.41
CA ARG A 215 -2.52 8.11 -1.17
C ARG A 215 -1.27 7.71 -0.40
N ILE A 216 -1.00 6.40 -0.32
CA ILE A 216 0.15 5.86 0.42
C ILE A 216 1.47 6.05 -0.33
N ARG A 217 1.42 6.21 -1.66
CA ARG A 217 2.61 6.28 -2.51
C ARG A 217 3.49 7.48 -2.16
N ILE A 218 4.75 7.19 -1.81
CA ILE A 218 5.79 8.22 -1.67
C ILE A 218 6.52 8.36 -3.00
N GLU A 219 6.19 9.40 -3.77
CA GLU A 219 6.79 9.64 -5.09
C GLU A 219 8.27 10.03 -5.01
N SER A 220 8.64 10.83 -4.00
CA SER A 220 10.01 11.31 -3.82
C SER A 220 10.42 11.27 -2.36
N VAL A 221 11.67 10.90 -2.12
CA VAL A 221 12.29 10.87 -0.79
C VAL A 221 13.10 12.15 -0.58
N ASN A 222 12.82 12.87 0.51
CA ASN A 222 13.66 13.98 0.97
C ASN A 222 14.96 13.47 1.61
N TRP A 223 15.95 13.17 0.78
CA TRP A 223 17.24 12.61 1.19
C TRP A 223 17.99 13.49 2.18
N LYS A 224 17.94 14.83 2.04
CA LYS A 224 18.63 15.76 2.95
C LYS A 224 18.11 15.64 4.38
N ARG A 225 16.78 15.62 4.55
CA ARG A 225 16.14 15.49 5.86
C ARG A 225 16.36 14.10 6.44
N LEU A 226 16.33 13.07 5.58
CA LEU A 226 16.58 11.68 5.97
C LEU A 226 18.01 11.50 6.51
N ILE A 227 19.02 11.95 5.76
CA ILE A 227 20.44 11.90 6.16
C ILE A 227 20.63 12.60 7.49
N HIS A 228 20.07 13.81 7.64
CA HIS A 228 20.19 14.57 8.87
C HIS A 228 19.61 13.83 10.08
N LYS A 229 18.38 13.32 9.96
CA LYS A 229 17.73 12.59 11.05
C LYS A 229 18.43 11.28 11.40
N LEU A 230 18.88 10.53 10.38
CA LEU A 230 19.64 9.31 10.59
C LEU A 230 21.00 9.58 11.25
N ALA A 231 21.68 10.66 10.86
CA ALA A 231 22.93 11.06 11.50
C ALA A 231 22.74 11.43 12.98
N LEU A 232 21.63 12.09 13.32
CA LEU A 232 21.26 12.38 14.71
C LEU A 232 20.90 11.11 15.48
N LEU A 233 20.08 10.24 14.89
CA LEU A 233 19.60 9.02 15.53
C LEU A 233 20.71 8.00 15.79
N LEU A 234 21.67 7.89 14.87
CA LEU A 234 22.85 7.04 15.04
C LEU A 234 23.90 7.66 15.98
N GLY A 235 23.69 8.90 16.45
CA GLY A 235 24.65 9.63 17.27
C GLY A 235 25.92 10.05 16.52
N HIS A 236 25.91 10.01 15.18
CA HIS A 236 27.05 10.43 14.35
C HIS A 236 27.20 11.95 14.31
N LYS A 237 26.13 12.68 14.64
CA LYS A 237 26.13 14.13 14.79
C LYS A 237 25.56 14.51 16.15
N GLN A 238 26.35 15.19 16.97
CA GLN A 238 25.87 15.85 18.19
C GLN A 238 25.57 17.32 17.87
N ILE A 239 24.40 17.80 18.29
CA ILE A 239 24.07 19.23 18.23
C ILE A 239 24.56 19.84 19.55
N SER A 240 25.52 20.77 19.48
CA SER A 240 25.98 21.50 20.66
C SER A 240 24.83 22.26 21.30
N GLY A 241 24.55 22.02 22.58
CA GLY A 241 23.56 22.76 23.38
C GLY A 241 22.17 22.13 23.52
N VAL A 242 21.91 20.96 22.92
CA VAL A 242 20.67 20.20 23.15
C VAL A 242 21.05 18.80 23.62
N THR A 243 20.59 18.42 24.82
CA THR A 243 20.61 17.02 25.24
C THR A 243 19.64 16.26 24.34
N VAL A 244 20.17 15.66 23.27
CA VAL A 244 19.39 14.89 22.29
C VAL A 244 18.67 13.71 22.95
N PHE A 245 19.17 13.30 24.13
CA PHE A 245 18.77 12.13 24.90
C PHE A 245 18.59 12.53 26.37
N PRO A 246 17.35 12.78 26.84
CA PRO A 246 17.10 12.81 28.27
C PRO A 246 17.27 11.38 28.79
N LEU A 247 18.23 11.14 29.67
CA LEU A 247 18.16 9.93 30.50
C LEU A 247 16.91 10.09 31.36
N ASP A 248 15.89 9.27 31.13
CA ASP A 248 14.85 9.04 32.11
C ASP A 248 15.53 8.47 33.36
N SER A 249 15.93 9.38 34.23
CA SER A 249 16.35 9.09 35.60
C SER A 249 15.08 8.83 36.40
N HIS A 250 14.37 7.76 36.06
CA HIS A 250 13.60 7.06 37.07
C HIS A 250 14.60 6.41 38.02
N THR A 251 15.12 7.19 38.98
CA THR A 251 15.59 6.79 40.32
C THR A 251 16.30 8.00 40.97
N THR A 252 15.76 8.39 42.14
CA THR A 252 16.36 9.16 43.25
C THR A 252 16.66 10.66 43.11
N ALA A 253 15.61 11.48 42.98
CA ALA A 253 15.63 12.84 43.54
C ALA A 253 15.18 12.90 45.02
N ALA A 254 14.72 11.79 45.60
CA ALA A 254 14.17 11.75 46.96
C ALA A 254 15.10 11.16 48.03
N GLU A 255 16.23 10.54 47.69
CA GLU A 255 17.10 9.88 48.69
C GLU A 255 18.39 10.64 49.02
N THR A 256 18.83 11.61 48.21
CA THR A 256 20.04 12.39 48.51
C THR A 256 19.82 13.50 49.56
N SER A 257 18.57 13.79 49.94
CA SER A 257 18.25 14.75 51.00
C SER A 257 18.19 14.12 52.41
N ALA A 258 18.25 12.79 52.53
CA ALA A 258 18.19 12.09 53.82
C ALA A 258 19.56 11.67 54.39
N LEU A 259 20.65 11.91 53.65
CA LEU A 259 22.01 11.52 54.06
C LEU A 259 22.89 12.72 54.48
N TYR A 260 22.29 13.90 54.60
CA TYR A 260 22.92 15.13 55.10
C TYR A 260 22.07 15.82 56.19
N HIS A 261 21.49 15.03 57.09
CA HIS A 261 21.00 15.52 58.38
C HIS A 261 21.43 14.59 59.51
#